data_AF-A0A2E6T1E3-F1
#
_entry.id   AF-A0A2E6T1E3-F1
#
_cell.length_a   1.000
_cell.length_b   1.000
_cell.length_c   1.000
_cell.angle_alpha   90.00
_cell.angle_beta   90.00
_cell.angle_gamma   90.00
#
_symmetry.space_group_name_H-M   'P 1'
#
loop_
_entity.id
_entity.type
_entity.pdbx_description
1 polymer ?
#
loop_
_entity_poly.entity_id
_entity_poly.type
_entity_poly.pdbx_seq_one_letter_code
_entity_poly.pdbx_strand_id
1 'polypeptide(L)' 'MPRETVILECTEAKGEGKPVSRYMAQRNKKTQPERLEMKKYNPNLRRHTLHREIK' A
#
# COMPACT_ATOMS: atom_id res chain seq x y z
N MET A 1 10.25 -20.16 -3.37
CA MET A 1 8.89 -19.93 -2.86
C MET A 1 8.26 -18.79 -3.63
N PRO A 2 7.01 -18.90 -4.08
CA PRO A 2 6.38 -17.84 -4.86
C PRO A 2 6.22 -16.60 -3.98
N ARG A 3 6.80 -15.47 -4.42
CA ARG A 3 6.51 -14.15 -3.87
C ARG A 3 5.10 -13.78 -4.32
N GLU A 4 4.23 -13.42 -3.39
CA GLU A 4 2.87 -13.02 -3.72
C GLU A 4 2.87 -11.56 -4.13
N THR A 5 2.19 -11.25 -5.23
CA THR A 5 1.94 -9.86 -5.63
C THR A 5 0.80 -9.31 -4.78
N VAL A 6 1.08 -8.26 -4.02
CA VAL A 6 0.12 -7.60 -3.15
C VAL A 6 -0.11 -6.17 -3.62
N ILE A 7 -1.31 -5.64 -3.36
CA ILE A 7 -1.65 -4.26 -3.69
C ILE A 7 -1.62 -3.44 -2.40
N LEU A 8 -0.90 -2.32 -2.42
CA LEU A 8 -0.84 -1.35 -1.34
C LEU A 8 -1.73 -0.15 -1.68
N GLU A 9 -2.70 0.16 -0.84
CA GLU A 9 -3.64 1.27 -1.02
C GLU A 9 -3.45 2.35 0.04
N CYS A 10 -3.52 3.62 -0.37
CA CYS A 10 -3.43 4.77 0.54
C CYS A 10 -4.64 4.82 1.49
N THR A 11 -4.39 4.90 2.80
CA THR A 11 -5.46 4.98 3.82
C THR A 11 -6.05 6.38 3.97
N GLU A 12 -5.27 7.41 3.65
CA GLU A 12 -5.62 8.82 3.92
C GLU A 12 -6.47 9.43 2.78
N ALA A 13 -6.26 9.00 1.54
CA ALA A 13 -6.90 9.61 0.38
C ALA A 13 -8.43 9.48 0.37
N LYS A 14 -8.97 8.37 0.89
CA LYS A 14 -10.42 8.14 0.97
C LYS A 14 -11.10 9.12 1.94
N GLY A 15 -10.43 9.48 3.03
CA GLY A 15 -10.94 10.48 4.00
C GLY A 15 -10.93 11.90 3.45
N GLU A 16 -10.02 12.21 2.52
CA GLU A 16 -9.93 13.53 1.86
C GLU A 16 -10.81 13.66 0.60
N GLY A 17 -11.60 12.63 0.25
CA GLY A 17 -12.42 12.65 -0.97
C GLY A 17 -11.62 12.65 -2.27
N LYS A 18 -10.34 12.25 -2.23
CA LYS A 18 -9.43 12.21 -3.37
C LYS A 18 -9.26 10.78 -3.90
N PRO A 19 -8.91 10.60 -5.18
CA PRO A 19 -8.64 9.27 -5.72
C PRO A 19 -7.50 8.59 -4.97
N VAL A 20 -7.69 7.31 -4.68
CA VAL A 20 -6.78 6.56 -3.84
C VAL A 20 -5.56 6.10 -4.65
N SER A 21 -4.35 6.37 -4.15
CA SER A 21 -3.12 5.89 -4.75
C SER A 21 -2.93 4.40 -4.46
N ARG A 22 -2.54 3.63 -5.49
CA ARG A 22 -2.32 2.18 -5.40
C ARG A 22 -0.96 1.80 -5.96
N TYR A 23 -0.27 0.90 -5.26
CA TYR A 23 1.02 0.36 -5.67
C TYR A 23 0.99 -1.17 -5.70
N MET A 24 1.70 -1.76 -6.66
CA MET A 24 1.98 -3.19 -6.66
C MET A 24 3.30 -3.44 -5.95
N ALA A 25 3.31 -4.39 -5.02
CA ALA A 25 4.49 -4.85 -4.31
C ALA A 25 4.55 -6.37 -4.28
N GLN A 26 5.71 -6.92 -3.94
CA GLN A 26 5.88 -8.35 -3.73
C GLN A 26 6.10 -8.62 -2.24
N ARG A 27 5.29 -9.51 -1.67
CA ARG A 27 5.44 -9.98 -0.28
C ARG A 27 5.95 -11.41 -0.25
N ASN A 28 6.87 -11.68 0.67
CA ASN A 28 7.26 -13.04 1.02
C ASN A 28 6.58 -13.47 2.33
N LYS A 29 5.53 -14.29 2.22
CA LYS A 29 4.74 -14.77 3.38
C LYS A 29 5.58 -15.53 4.43
N LYS A 30 6.72 -16.12 4.04
CA LYS A 30 7.57 -16.87 4.98
C LYS A 30 8.32 -15.96 5.94
N THR A 31 8.80 -14.81 5.45
CA THR A 31 9.59 -13.87 6.24
C THR A 31 8.72 -12.77 6.85
N GLN A 32 7.62 -12.43 6.19
CA GLN A 32 6.71 -11.37 6.61
C GLN A 32 5.26 -11.89 6.49
N PRO A 33 4.75 -12.57 7.52
CA PRO A 33 3.37 -13.08 7.54
C PRO A 33 2.34 -11.98 7.80
N GLU A 34 2.77 -10.87 8.40
CA GLU A 34 1.91 -9.73 8.72
C GLU A 34 1.56 -8.90 7.47
N ARG A 35 0.54 -8.04 7.61
CA ARG A 35 0.12 -7.14 6.53
C ARG A 35 1.22 -6.13 6.24
N LEU A 36 1.51 -5.92 4.97
CA LEU A 36 2.54 -4.95 4.57
C LEU A 36 2.00 -3.52 4.71
N GLU A 37 2.71 -2.68 5.48
CA GLU A 37 2.45 -1.25 5.59
C GLU A 37 3.69 -0.48 5.16
N MET A 38 3.55 0.43 4.20
CA MET A 38 4.67 1.22 3.70
C MET A 38 4.26 2.69 3.54
N LYS A 39 5.17 3.59 3.91
CA LYS A 39 5.04 5.00 3.54
C LYS A 39 5.45 5.16 2.07
N LYS A 40 4.49 5.49 1.23
CA LYS A 40 4.71 5.78 -0.20
C LYS A 40 4.19 7.18 -0.52
N TYR A 41 4.77 7.78 -1.55
CA TYR A 41 4.31 9.06 -2.05
C TYR A 41 2.89 8.90 -2.61
N ASN A 42 2.00 9.82 -2.33
CA ASN A 42 0.69 9.87 -2.97
C ASN A 42 0.65 11.11 -3.88
N PRO A 43 0.55 10.96 -5.21
CA PRO A 43 0.55 12.09 -6.14
C PRO A 43 -0.69 12.99 -5.99
N ASN A 44 -1.82 12.45 -5.53
CA ASN A 44 -3.07 13.19 -5.34
C ASN A 44 -3.03 14.07 -4.07
N LEU A 45 -2.24 13.66 -3.08
CA LEU A 45 -2.02 14.40 -1.84
C LEU A 45 -0.72 15.21 -1.84
N ARG A 46 0.14 14.97 -2.83
CA ARG A 46 1.49 15.55 -2.97
C ARG A 46 2.39 15.36 -1.73
N ARG A 47 2.15 14.29 -0.96
CA ARG A 47 2.91 13.96 0.27
C ARG A 47 3.05 12.46 0.44
N HIS A 48 3.96 12.05 1.32
CA HIS A 48 4.08 10.65 1.73
C HIS A 48 2.98 10.29 2.71
N THR A 49 2.22 9.26 2.38
CA THR A 49 1.11 8.76 3.20
C THR A 49 1.30 7.28 3.51
N LEU A 50 0.59 6.80 4.53
CA LEU A 50 0.56 5.39 4.84
C LEU A 50 -0.21 4.63 3.74
N HIS A 51 0.41 3.60 3.18
CA HIS A 51 -0.23 2.65 2.27
C HIS A 51 -0.25 1.28 2.93
N ARG A 52 -1.44 0.68 2.99
CA ARG A 52 -1.68 -0.63 3.60
C ARG A 52 -2.00 -1.66 2.54
N GLU A 53 -1.56 -2.88 2.79
CA GLU A 53 -1.93 -4.03 1.97
C GLU A 53 -3.45 -4.22 1.97
N ILE A 54 -3.99 -4.23 0.75
CA ILE A 54 -5.33 -4.73 0.45
C ILE A 54 -5.17 -6.14 -0.08
N LYS A 55 -6.00 -7.02 0.47
CA LYS A 55 -6.09 -8.43 0.11
C LYS A 55 -7.19 -8.62 -0.92
#